data_AF-A0A1V4EDP9-F1
#
_entry.id   AF-A0A1V4EDP9-F1
#
_cell.length_a   1.000
_cell.length_b   1.000
_cell.length_c   1.000
_cell.angle_alpha   90.00
_cell.angle_beta   90.00
_cell.angle_gamma   90.00
#
_symmetry.space_group_name_H-M   'P 1'
#
loop_
_entity.id
_entity.type
_entity.pdbx_description
1 polymer ?
#
loop_
_entity_poly.entity_id
_entity_poly.type
_entity_poly.pdbx_seq_one_letter_code
_entity_poly.pdbx_strand_id
1 'polypeptide(L)'
;MTWLGWESLGGTLTSGPGVSSWTSGRLDTFVRGTDSALWHKWYQNGWSNWESLGGILTSEPAAVSWGNGRIDVFVRGTDSALWHKWFQNGWSGWESLGGVLTSGPAVASWASGRLDVFVRGTDSALWHKWFQSGWSGWESLGGLLTSAPAAVSWGPNRIDTFVAGTDSAMWHKWWTPVPTVRLHAKILTAPNVSVIDAVARMREVYATAGIAVELASTENLNLPALNDIDVGQCVSGQTTAEQNELFAHRNNAGPDDVVAYFVRSTVPPFNGCAAHPTNRPGAVVAQGATQWTLGHEIGHVLGLRHVNDNDRLMTGNGTANITNPPPDLVSDEVKTMLDSPRTQDI
;
A
#
# COMPACT_ATOMS: atom_id res chain seq x y z
N MET A 1 -33.78 -19.06 -6.56
CA MET A 1 -33.55 -17.82 -5.80
C MET A 1 -34.68 -16.86 -6.12
N THR A 2 -35.33 -16.28 -5.11
CA THR A 2 -36.47 -15.35 -5.28
C THR A 2 -36.36 -14.22 -4.28
N TRP A 3 -36.61 -12.99 -4.71
CA TRP A 3 -36.83 -11.88 -3.79
C TRP A 3 -38.14 -12.12 -3.02
N LEU A 4 -38.14 -11.83 -1.72
CA LEU A 4 -39.37 -11.78 -0.94
C LEU A 4 -40.13 -10.47 -1.25
N GLY A 5 -41.40 -10.43 -0.85
CA GLY A 5 -42.20 -9.21 -0.96
C GLY A 5 -41.66 -8.08 -0.07
N TRP A 6 -42.07 -6.86 -0.38
CA TRP A 6 -41.75 -5.69 0.43
C TRP A 6 -42.30 -5.82 1.85
N GLU A 7 -41.47 -5.52 2.85
CA GLU A 7 -41.89 -5.30 4.24
C GLU A 7 -41.70 -3.84 4.63
N SER A 8 -42.64 -3.28 5.40
CA SER A 8 -42.49 -1.93 5.94
C SER A 8 -41.79 -1.99 7.29
N LEU A 9 -40.71 -1.21 7.44
CA LEU A 9 -39.99 -1.05 8.72
C LEU A 9 -40.51 0.12 9.57
N GLY A 10 -41.58 0.78 9.12
CA GLY A 10 -42.13 1.99 9.72
C GLY A 10 -41.19 3.19 9.64
N GLY A 11 -41.46 4.22 10.43
CA GLY A 11 -40.68 5.47 10.45
C GLY A 11 -41.13 6.50 9.40
N THR A 12 -40.66 7.75 9.55
CA THR A 12 -40.82 8.82 8.56
C THR A 12 -39.43 9.39 8.27
N LEU A 13 -38.94 9.16 7.05
CA LEU A 13 -37.54 9.34 6.70
C LEU A 13 -37.37 10.53 5.74
N THR A 14 -36.27 11.27 5.89
CA THR A 14 -35.94 12.45 5.06
C THR A 14 -34.60 12.34 4.35
N SER A 15 -34.06 11.12 4.23
CA SER A 15 -32.79 10.80 3.58
C SER A 15 -32.82 9.38 3.00
N GLY A 16 -31.91 9.05 2.08
CA GLY A 16 -31.56 7.65 1.82
C GLY A 16 -31.00 6.96 3.08
N PRO A 17 -31.11 5.62 3.17
CA PRO A 17 -30.58 4.84 4.28
C PRO A 17 -29.08 4.54 4.13
N GLY A 18 -28.33 4.64 5.23
CA GLY A 18 -27.04 3.97 5.40
C GLY A 18 -27.24 2.61 6.04
N VAL A 19 -26.57 1.56 5.55
CA VAL A 19 -26.73 0.20 6.06
C VAL A 19 -25.37 -0.45 6.28
N SER A 20 -25.22 -1.17 7.38
CA SER A 20 -24.01 -1.94 7.69
C SER A 20 -24.36 -3.29 8.33
N SER A 21 -23.44 -4.24 8.25
CA SER A 21 -23.48 -5.51 8.95
C SER A 21 -22.10 -5.78 9.53
N TRP A 22 -22.04 -6.10 10.83
CA TRP A 22 -20.79 -6.45 11.51
C TRP A 22 -20.69 -7.94 11.85
N THR A 23 -21.76 -8.71 11.62
CA THR A 23 -21.77 -10.15 11.80
C THR A 23 -22.95 -10.80 11.09
N SER A 24 -22.85 -12.11 10.84
CA SER A 24 -23.95 -12.89 10.26
C SER A 24 -25.22 -12.78 11.12
N GLY A 25 -26.36 -12.51 10.48
CA GLY A 25 -27.65 -12.38 11.15
C GLY A 25 -27.88 -11.02 11.82
N ARG A 26 -27.02 -10.02 11.55
CA ARG A 26 -27.15 -8.65 12.04
C ARG A 26 -27.13 -7.65 10.88
N LEU A 27 -28.13 -6.78 10.84
CA LEU A 27 -28.17 -5.60 9.97
C LEU A 27 -28.45 -4.38 10.82
N ASP A 28 -27.83 -3.26 10.50
CA ASP A 28 -28.03 -1.98 11.17
C ASP A 28 -28.31 -0.92 10.10
N THR A 29 -29.41 -0.19 10.26
CA THR A 29 -29.90 0.81 9.30
C THR A 29 -29.94 2.18 9.95
N PHE A 30 -29.53 3.20 9.20
CA PHE A 30 -29.32 4.55 9.64
C PHE A 30 -30.02 5.52 8.70
N VAL A 31 -30.80 6.44 9.23
CA VAL A 31 -31.63 7.35 8.43
C VAL A 31 -31.74 8.71 9.13
N ARG A 32 -32.05 9.75 8.36
CA ARG A 32 -32.44 11.04 8.95
C ARG A 32 -33.94 11.08 9.19
N GLY A 33 -34.34 11.42 10.41
CA GLY A 33 -35.73 11.63 10.79
C GLY A 33 -36.30 12.98 10.34
N THR A 34 -37.56 13.25 10.67
CA THR A 34 -38.20 14.56 10.43
C THR A 34 -37.66 15.66 11.33
N ASP A 35 -37.08 15.29 12.47
CA ASP A 35 -36.35 16.14 13.41
C ASP A 35 -34.89 16.39 12.98
N SER A 36 -34.50 15.90 11.80
CA SER A 36 -33.12 15.92 11.29
C SER A 36 -32.11 15.12 12.12
N ALA A 37 -32.53 14.35 13.12
CA ALA A 37 -31.65 13.49 13.91
C ALA A 37 -31.29 12.20 13.17
N LEU A 38 -30.20 11.55 13.60
CA LEU A 38 -29.87 10.20 13.16
C LEU A 38 -30.79 9.22 13.89
N TRP A 39 -31.53 8.43 13.13
CA TRP A 39 -32.35 7.34 13.64
C TRP A 39 -31.75 6.01 13.23
N HIS A 40 -31.82 5.04 14.14
CA HIS A 40 -31.24 3.72 13.99
C HIS A 40 -32.28 2.63 14.26
N LYS A 41 -32.22 1.56 13.47
CA LYS A 41 -33.00 0.34 13.64
C LYS A 41 -32.15 -0.83 13.17
N TRP A 42 -32.22 -1.95 13.88
CA TRP A 42 -31.41 -3.12 13.58
C TRP A 42 -32.23 -4.40 13.52
N TYR A 43 -31.71 -5.37 12.78
CA TYR A 43 -32.22 -6.73 12.75
C TYR A 43 -31.33 -7.65 13.58
N GLN A 44 -31.91 -8.40 14.50
CA GLN A 44 -31.28 -9.54 15.17
C GLN A 44 -32.37 -10.49 15.64
N ASN A 45 -32.63 -11.56 14.89
CA ASN A 45 -33.79 -12.45 15.07
C ASN A 45 -35.14 -11.70 15.05
N GLY A 46 -35.19 -10.58 14.32
CA GLY A 46 -36.31 -9.65 14.32
C GLY A 46 -35.84 -8.21 14.32
N TRP A 47 -36.70 -7.31 13.85
CA TRP A 47 -36.42 -5.89 13.81
C TRP A 47 -36.66 -5.22 15.17
N SER A 48 -35.74 -4.37 15.60
CA SER A 48 -35.87 -3.54 16.80
C SER A 48 -36.93 -2.45 16.65
N ASN A 49 -37.23 -1.70 17.72
CA ASN A 49 -37.86 -0.39 17.56
C ASN A 49 -36.85 0.63 16.99
N TRP A 50 -37.37 1.71 16.41
CA TRP A 50 -36.55 2.87 16.04
C TRP A 50 -36.01 3.55 17.30
N GLU A 51 -34.72 3.86 17.31
CA GLU A 51 -34.08 4.66 18.36
C GLU A 51 -33.45 5.92 17.75
N SER A 52 -33.53 7.04 18.47
CA SER A 52 -32.82 8.26 18.07
C SER A 52 -31.41 8.24 18.64
N LEU A 53 -30.44 8.52 17.78
CA LEU A 53 -29.02 8.70 18.12
C LEU A 53 -28.63 10.18 18.20
N GLY A 54 -29.62 11.08 18.10
CA GLY A 54 -29.46 12.53 18.19
C GLY A 54 -28.71 13.14 17.00
N GLY A 55 -28.15 14.34 17.21
CA GLY A 55 -27.49 15.12 16.16
C GLY A 55 -28.48 15.88 15.26
N ILE A 56 -27.93 16.69 14.34
CA ILE A 56 -28.70 17.37 13.28
C ILE A 56 -27.93 17.20 11.97
N LEU A 57 -28.50 16.41 11.06
CA LEU A 57 -27.84 15.92 9.85
C LEU A 57 -28.26 16.74 8.63
N THR A 58 -27.28 17.12 7.82
CA THR A 58 -27.47 17.81 6.53
C THR A 58 -27.08 16.94 5.33
N SER A 59 -26.83 15.65 5.54
CA SER A 59 -26.60 14.62 4.52
C SER A 59 -27.28 13.30 4.87
N GLU A 60 -27.28 12.38 3.91
CA GLU A 60 -27.49 10.95 4.17
C GLU A 60 -26.35 10.41 5.07
N PRO A 61 -26.64 9.41 5.93
CA PRO A 61 -25.61 8.74 6.72
C PRO A 61 -24.87 7.68 5.91
N ALA A 62 -23.56 7.59 6.09
CA ALA A 62 -22.73 6.50 5.58
C ALA A 62 -22.31 5.61 6.75
N ALA A 63 -22.54 4.31 6.65
CA ALA A 63 -22.28 3.35 7.73
C ALA A 63 -21.34 2.24 7.25
N VAL A 64 -20.43 1.81 8.12
CA VAL A 64 -19.47 0.74 7.84
C VAL A 64 -19.15 -0.06 9.10
N SER A 65 -18.68 -1.28 8.92
CA SER A 65 -18.06 -2.08 9.99
C SER A 65 -16.70 -2.57 9.53
N TRP A 66 -15.74 -2.57 10.44
CA TRP A 66 -14.41 -3.16 10.25
C TRP A 66 -14.21 -4.45 11.07
N GLY A 67 -15.23 -4.87 11.81
CA GLY A 67 -15.14 -6.05 12.67
C GLY A 67 -16.37 -6.26 13.55
N ASN A 68 -16.45 -7.47 14.11
CA ASN A 68 -17.55 -7.89 14.96
C ASN A 68 -17.72 -6.97 16.19
N GLY A 69 -18.94 -6.50 16.40
CA GLY A 69 -19.30 -5.62 17.52
C GLY A 69 -18.95 -4.15 17.30
N ARG A 70 -18.61 -3.75 16.07
CA ARG A 70 -18.25 -2.37 15.71
C ARG A 70 -19.01 -1.88 14.50
N ILE A 71 -19.57 -0.68 14.61
CA ILE A 71 -20.19 0.08 13.50
C ILE A 71 -19.75 1.52 13.63
N ASP A 72 -19.45 2.16 12.52
CA ASP A 72 -19.08 3.56 12.43
C ASP A 72 -20.04 4.25 11.46
N VAL A 73 -20.58 5.41 11.86
CA VAL A 73 -21.56 6.18 11.10
C VAL A 73 -21.09 7.61 10.93
N PHE A 74 -21.10 8.07 9.68
CA PHE A 74 -20.60 9.36 9.26
C PHE A 74 -21.70 10.18 8.63
N VAL A 75 -21.76 11.46 8.99
CA VAL A 75 -22.76 12.40 8.51
C VAL A 75 -22.14 13.78 8.31
N ARG A 76 -22.78 14.63 7.51
CA ARG A 76 -22.48 16.06 7.51
C ARG A 76 -23.37 16.79 8.52
N GLY A 77 -22.76 17.60 9.37
CA GLY A 77 -23.45 18.43 10.37
C GLY A 77 -24.01 19.74 9.81
N THR A 78 -24.62 20.56 10.66
CA THR A 78 -25.13 21.90 10.31
C THR A 78 -24.01 22.91 10.03
N ASP A 79 -22.83 22.68 10.60
CA ASP A 79 -21.59 23.40 10.36
C ASP A 79 -20.86 22.95 9.08
N SER A 80 -21.48 22.06 8.30
CA SER A 80 -20.89 21.39 7.14
C SER A 80 -19.66 20.53 7.46
N ALA A 81 -19.34 20.27 8.72
CA ALA A 81 -18.25 19.38 9.10
C ALA A 81 -18.65 17.90 8.98
N LEU A 82 -17.65 17.03 8.91
CA LEU A 82 -17.85 15.59 9.07
C LEU A 82 -18.06 15.29 10.56
N TRP A 83 -19.17 14.64 10.89
CA TRP A 83 -19.46 14.15 12.23
C TRP A 83 -19.51 12.63 12.22
N HIS A 84 -18.96 12.04 13.28
CA HIS A 84 -18.82 10.61 13.44
C HIS A 84 -19.43 10.15 14.76
N LYS A 85 -20.06 8.96 14.72
CA LYS A 85 -20.57 8.24 15.89
C LYS A 85 -20.35 6.75 15.66
N TRP A 86 -19.96 6.02 16.69
CA TRP A 86 -19.70 4.60 16.57
C TRP A 86 -20.37 3.79 17.67
N PHE A 87 -20.60 2.51 17.38
CA PHE A 87 -21.03 1.52 18.35
C PHE A 87 -19.86 0.62 18.74
N GLN A 88 -19.61 0.49 20.04
CA GLN A 88 -18.75 -0.55 20.60
C GLN A 88 -19.16 -0.80 22.05
N ASN A 89 -19.92 -1.88 22.29
CA ASN A 89 -20.60 -2.14 23.57
C ASN A 89 -21.55 -1.00 24.02
N GLY A 90 -22.03 -0.20 23.06
CA GLY A 90 -22.80 1.01 23.30
C GLY A 90 -22.45 2.09 22.29
N TRP A 91 -23.36 3.04 22.11
CA TRP A 91 -23.16 4.17 21.22
C TRP A 91 -22.28 5.24 21.87
N SER A 92 -21.29 5.74 21.13
CA SER A 92 -20.43 6.85 21.53
C SER A 92 -21.18 8.18 21.62
N GLY A 93 -20.52 9.23 22.12
CA GLY A 93 -20.91 10.60 21.81
C GLY A 93 -20.66 10.93 20.33
N TRP A 94 -21.23 12.06 19.86
CA TRP A 94 -20.87 12.62 18.56
C TRP A 94 -19.48 13.26 18.62
N GLU A 95 -18.62 12.94 17.66
CA GLU A 95 -17.33 13.58 17.48
C GLU A 95 -17.27 14.34 16.16
N SER A 96 -16.76 15.57 16.18
CA SER A 96 -16.48 16.32 14.96
C SER A 96 -15.10 15.94 14.44
N LEU A 97 -15.04 15.62 13.16
CA LEU A 97 -13.81 15.33 12.41
C LEU A 97 -13.36 16.53 11.55
N GLY A 98 -14.06 17.67 11.69
CA GLY A 98 -13.79 18.91 10.99
C GLY A 98 -14.08 18.84 9.49
N GLY A 99 -13.43 19.73 8.74
CA GLY A 99 -13.63 19.89 7.30
C GLY A 99 -14.86 20.75 6.96
N VAL A 100 -15.03 21.05 5.66
CA VAL A 100 -16.21 21.73 5.12
C VAL A 100 -16.66 20.96 3.88
N LEU A 101 -17.73 20.17 4.04
CA LEU A 101 -18.20 19.19 3.09
C LEU A 101 -19.30 19.76 2.19
N THR A 102 -19.19 19.55 0.88
CA THR A 102 -20.22 19.91 -0.10
C THR A 102 -20.98 18.69 -0.64
N SER A 103 -20.77 17.51 -0.04
CA SER A 103 -21.49 16.26 -0.29
C SER A 103 -21.80 15.51 1.01
N GLY A 104 -22.59 14.43 0.91
CA GLY A 104 -22.57 13.39 1.94
C GLY A 104 -21.24 12.62 1.93
N PRO A 105 -20.87 11.96 3.04
CA PRO A 105 -19.68 11.12 3.09
C PRO A 105 -19.91 9.77 2.42
N ALA A 106 -18.82 9.17 1.94
CA ALA A 106 -18.74 7.73 1.70
C ALA A 106 -17.63 7.15 2.56
N VAL A 107 -17.80 5.91 3.02
CA VAL A 107 -16.81 5.26 3.87
C VAL A 107 -16.65 3.80 3.48
N ALA A 108 -15.42 3.30 3.55
CA ALA A 108 -15.13 1.88 3.48
C ALA A 108 -14.06 1.49 4.51
N SER A 109 -13.95 0.19 4.75
CA SER A 109 -12.91 -0.41 5.56
C SER A 109 -12.32 -1.59 4.78
N TRP A 110 -11.00 -1.66 4.71
CA TRP A 110 -10.28 -2.77 4.09
C TRP A 110 -9.62 -3.71 5.10
N ALA A 111 -9.55 -3.33 6.38
CA ALA A 111 -9.04 -4.18 7.45
C ALA A 111 -9.58 -3.75 8.81
N SER A 112 -9.49 -4.68 9.76
CA SER A 112 -9.66 -4.33 11.16
C SER A 112 -8.60 -3.28 11.55
N GLY A 113 -9.05 -2.17 12.10
CA GLY A 113 -8.23 -1.04 12.56
C GLY A 113 -8.39 0.17 11.66
N ARG A 114 -9.10 0.02 10.54
CA ARG A 114 -9.04 0.96 9.43
C ARG A 114 -10.42 1.42 8.97
N LEU A 115 -10.56 2.74 8.82
CA LEU A 115 -11.67 3.39 8.15
C LEU A 115 -11.12 4.45 7.21
N ASP A 116 -11.74 4.63 6.06
CA ASP A 116 -11.37 5.62 5.06
C ASP A 116 -12.63 6.35 4.60
N VAL A 117 -12.70 7.66 4.88
CA VAL A 117 -13.85 8.51 4.61
C VAL A 117 -13.53 9.47 3.48
N PHE A 118 -14.40 9.50 2.48
CA PHE A 118 -14.31 10.31 1.29
C PHE A 118 -15.44 11.31 1.24
N VAL A 119 -15.13 12.56 0.89
CA VAL A 119 -16.09 13.65 0.77
C VAL A 119 -15.70 14.55 -0.40
N ARG A 120 -16.64 15.37 -0.87
CA ARG A 120 -16.32 16.50 -1.74
C ARG A 120 -16.10 17.78 -0.91
N GLY A 121 -15.01 18.48 -1.17
CA GLY A 121 -14.66 19.76 -0.53
C GLY A 121 -15.35 20.97 -1.17
N THR A 122 -15.05 22.17 -0.65
CA THR A 122 -15.55 23.44 -1.21
C THR A 122 -14.93 23.81 -2.56
N ASP A 123 -13.76 23.25 -2.85
CA ASP A 123 -13.03 23.33 -4.12
C ASP A 123 -13.52 22.29 -5.15
N SER A 124 -14.57 21.53 -4.82
CA SER A 124 -15.05 20.37 -5.59
C SER A 124 -14.05 19.23 -5.73
N ALA A 125 -12.93 19.23 -4.99
CA ALA A 125 -11.99 18.12 -4.99
C ALA A 125 -12.49 16.96 -4.12
N LEU A 126 -11.91 15.78 -4.36
CA LEU A 126 -12.05 14.64 -3.46
C LEU A 126 -11.16 14.85 -2.25
N TRP A 127 -11.75 14.83 -1.06
CA TRP A 127 -11.04 14.90 0.21
C TRP A 127 -11.16 13.59 0.96
N HIS A 128 -10.08 13.19 1.61
CA HIS A 128 -9.94 11.93 2.30
C HIS A 128 -9.45 12.13 3.74
N LYS A 129 -9.96 11.30 4.65
CA LYS A 129 -9.53 11.21 6.04
C LYS A 129 -9.66 9.75 6.47
N TRP A 130 -8.68 9.24 7.20
CA TRP A 130 -8.67 7.85 7.62
C TRP A 130 -8.44 7.69 9.12
N PHE A 131 -8.88 6.57 9.66
CA PHE A 131 -8.60 6.13 11.02
C PHE A 131 -7.61 4.97 10.99
N GLN A 132 -6.51 5.09 11.74
CA GLN A 132 -5.61 3.97 12.05
C GLN A 132 -4.89 4.30 13.37
N SER A 133 -5.38 3.71 14.47
CA SER A 133 -4.96 4.07 15.84
C SER A 133 -5.15 5.56 16.19
N GLY A 134 -6.02 6.25 15.45
CA GLY A 134 -6.23 7.70 15.51
C GLY A 134 -6.66 8.24 14.15
N TRP A 135 -7.33 9.38 14.15
CA TRP A 135 -7.75 10.06 12.93
C TRP A 135 -6.59 10.85 12.31
N SER A 136 -6.40 10.72 11.01
CA SER A 136 -5.43 11.50 10.25
C SER A 136 -5.87 12.97 10.07
N GLY A 137 -5.01 13.81 9.50
CA GLY A 137 -5.44 15.09 8.92
C GLY A 137 -6.29 14.91 7.66
N TRP A 138 -6.99 15.96 7.23
CA TRP A 138 -7.63 15.95 5.91
C TRP A 138 -6.57 16.05 4.81
N GLU A 139 -6.67 15.21 3.80
CA GLU A 139 -5.85 15.31 2.58
C GLU A 139 -6.72 15.48 1.35
N SER A 140 -6.24 16.29 0.40
CA SER A 140 -6.88 16.42 -0.91
C SER A 140 -6.30 15.36 -1.84
N LEU A 141 -7.19 14.60 -2.48
CA LEU A 141 -6.87 13.64 -3.54
C LEU A 141 -7.07 14.26 -4.94
N GLY A 142 -7.38 15.56 -5.01
CA GLY A 142 -7.59 16.32 -6.24
C GLY A 142 -8.90 16.00 -6.96
N GLY A 143 -8.94 16.32 -8.25
CA GLY A 143 -10.11 16.13 -9.11
C GLY A 143 -11.15 17.26 -9.03
N LEU A 144 -12.18 17.16 -9.88
CA LEU A 144 -13.34 18.06 -9.91
C LEU A 144 -14.61 17.21 -9.97
N LEU A 145 -15.26 17.04 -8.82
CA LEU A 145 -16.36 16.11 -8.59
C LEU A 145 -17.71 16.82 -8.76
N THR A 146 -18.60 16.23 -9.53
CA THR A 146 -19.99 16.69 -9.67
C THR A 146 -20.96 15.90 -8.79
N SER A 147 -20.58 14.73 -8.28
CA SER A 147 -21.36 13.92 -7.32
C SER A 147 -20.72 13.83 -5.93
N ALA A 148 -21.47 13.25 -4.97
CA ALA A 148 -20.87 12.65 -3.80
C ALA A 148 -20.01 11.42 -4.21
N PRO A 149 -18.94 11.09 -3.46
CA PRO A 149 -18.20 9.86 -3.69
C PRO A 149 -19.01 8.63 -3.28
N ALA A 150 -18.65 7.49 -3.85
CA ALA A 150 -18.98 6.15 -3.34
C ALA A 150 -17.67 5.41 -3.07
N ALA A 151 -17.58 4.65 -1.98
CA ALA A 151 -16.35 3.96 -1.58
C ALA A 151 -16.62 2.48 -1.27
N VAL A 152 -15.68 1.61 -1.64
CA VAL A 152 -15.77 0.17 -1.39
C VAL A 152 -14.38 -0.42 -1.22
N SER A 153 -14.31 -1.56 -0.54
CA SER A 153 -13.14 -2.45 -0.52
C SER A 153 -13.60 -3.87 -0.83
N TRP A 154 -12.82 -4.59 -1.62
CA TRP A 154 -13.05 -6.02 -1.87
C TRP A 154 -12.09 -6.94 -1.10
N GLY A 155 -11.19 -6.38 -0.30
CA GLY A 155 -10.21 -7.15 0.45
C GLY A 155 -9.16 -6.31 1.16
N PRO A 156 -8.28 -6.96 1.93
CA PRO A 156 -7.18 -6.31 2.60
C PRO A 156 -6.36 -5.43 1.66
N ASN A 157 -5.86 -4.31 2.20
CA ASN A 157 -4.97 -3.40 1.51
C ASN A 157 -5.53 -2.82 0.19
N ARG A 158 -6.86 -2.76 0.05
CA ARG A 158 -7.48 -2.22 -1.15
C ARG A 158 -8.66 -1.33 -0.82
N ILE A 159 -8.68 -0.14 -1.42
CA ILE A 159 -9.86 0.72 -1.38
C ILE A 159 -10.05 1.44 -2.70
N ASP A 160 -11.30 1.57 -3.10
CA ASP A 160 -11.73 2.14 -4.37
C ASP A 160 -12.80 3.20 -4.10
N THR A 161 -12.70 4.33 -4.80
CA THR A 161 -13.67 5.42 -4.74
C THR A 161 -14.07 5.86 -6.13
N PHE A 162 -15.37 6.13 -6.30
CA PHE A 162 -16.02 6.44 -7.57
C PHE A 162 -16.80 7.74 -7.46
N VAL A 163 -16.70 8.57 -8.50
CA VAL A 163 -17.31 9.90 -8.55
C VAL A 163 -17.77 10.22 -9.97
N ALA A 164 -18.74 11.11 -10.13
CA ALA A 164 -19.01 11.75 -11.41
C ALA A 164 -18.07 12.95 -11.63
N GLY A 165 -17.50 13.06 -12.83
CA GLY A 165 -16.66 14.19 -13.26
C GLY A 165 -17.47 15.33 -13.87
N THR A 166 -16.78 16.40 -14.27
CA THR A 166 -17.38 17.55 -14.97
C THR A 166 -17.87 17.22 -16.38
N ASP A 167 -17.36 16.14 -16.96
CA ASP A 167 -17.78 15.54 -18.22
C ASP A 167 -18.97 14.57 -18.08
N SER A 168 -19.54 14.46 -16.87
CA SER A 168 -20.59 13.49 -16.53
C SER A 168 -20.16 12.02 -16.63
N ALA A 169 -18.86 11.73 -16.79
CA ALA A 169 -18.34 10.37 -16.77
C ALA A 169 -18.13 9.89 -15.33
N MET A 170 -18.13 8.57 -15.14
CA MET A 170 -17.69 7.96 -13.88
C MET A 170 -16.17 7.89 -13.85
N TRP A 171 -15.58 8.50 -12.83
CA TRP A 171 -14.16 8.44 -12.53
C TRP A 171 -13.91 7.56 -11.33
N HIS A 172 -12.76 6.89 -11.34
CA HIS A 172 -12.35 5.93 -10.33
C HIS A 172 -10.94 6.28 -9.83
N LYS A 173 -10.75 6.23 -8.53
CA LYS A 173 -9.45 6.32 -7.87
C LYS A 173 -9.34 5.18 -6.87
N TRP A 174 -8.15 4.63 -6.70
CA TRP A 174 -7.94 3.56 -5.74
C TRP A 174 -6.63 3.75 -4.97
N TRP A 175 -6.55 3.11 -3.82
CA TRP A 175 -5.32 2.91 -3.08
C TRP A 175 -5.08 1.42 -2.88
N THR A 176 -3.82 1.04 -3.12
CA THR A 176 -3.23 -0.26 -2.82
C THR A 176 -1.78 0.03 -2.44
N PRO A 177 -1.18 -0.70 -1.49
CA PRO A 177 0.25 -0.66 -1.30
C PRO A 177 0.97 -1.00 -2.60
N VAL A 178 2.15 -0.43 -2.76
CA VAL A 178 3.04 -0.78 -3.86
C VAL A 178 4.08 -1.74 -3.30
N PRO A 179 4.15 -2.99 -3.79
CA PRO A 179 5.23 -3.90 -3.44
C PRO A 179 6.57 -3.21 -3.71
N THR A 180 7.41 -3.06 -2.69
CA THR A 180 8.60 -2.21 -2.73
C THR A 180 9.81 -2.96 -2.21
N VAL A 181 10.92 -2.89 -2.94
CA VAL A 181 12.24 -3.30 -2.47
C VAL A 181 12.92 -2.08 -1.85
N ARG A 182 13.13 -2.15 -0.54
CA ARG A 182 13.84 -1.11 0.21
C ARG A 182 15.35 -1.39 0.19
N LEU A 183 16.09 -0.55 -0.53
CA LEU A 183 17.49 -0.74 -0.87
C LEU A 183 18.39 0.25 -0.13
N HIS A 184 19.49 -0.25 0.44
CA HIS A 184 20.56 0.56 1.02
C HIS A 184 21.86 0.36 0.23
N ALA A 185 22.48 1.44 -0.21
CA ALA A 185 23.76 1.39 -0.92
C ALA A 185 24.92 1.69 0.04
N LYS A 186 25.91 0.80 0.06
CA LYS A 186 27.17 0.95 0.81
C LYS A 186 28.32 1.01 -0.18
N ILE A 187 29.04 2.13 -0.22
CA ILE A 187 30.06 2.40 -1.23
C ILE A 187 31.43 2.33 -0.56
N LEU A 188 32.20 1.29 -0.88
CA LEU A 188 33.62 1.19 -0.50
C LEU A 188 34.49 1.78 -1.60
N THR A 189 34.14 1.48 -2.85
CA THR A 189 34.76 2.03 -4.06
C THR A 189 33.67 2.58 -4.97
N ALA A 190 33.90 3.79 -5.50
CA ALA A 190 32.96 4.43 -6.41
C ALA A 190 32.79 3.57 -7.69
N PRO A 191 31.56 3.14 -8.04
CA PRO A 191 31.31 2.33 -9.23
C PRO A 191 31.41 3.15 -10.51
N ASN A 192 31.74 2.50 -11.64
CA ASN A 192 31.80 3.17 -12.94
C ASN A 192 30.42 3.63 -13.43
N VAL A 193 29.38 2.85 -13.12
CA VAL A 193 27.98 3.27 -13.23
C VAL A 193 27.56 3.81 -11.87
N SER A 194 27.14 5.07 -11.80
CA SER A 194 26.78 5.68 -10.52
C SER A 194 25.65 4.90 -9.83
N VAL A 195 25.63 4.93 -8.49
CA VAL A 195 24.56 4.26 -7.72
C VAL A 195 23.18 4.75 -8.14
N ILE A 196 23.04 6.05 -8.42
CA ILE A 196 21.77 6.65 -8.85
C ILE A 196 21.33 6.07 -10.20
N ASP A 197 22.25 5.95 -11.16
CA ASP A 197 21.94 5.43 -12.50
C ASP A 197 21.62 3.93 -12.45
N ALA A 198 22.38 3.15 -11.68
CA ALA A 198 22.13 1.72 -11.49
C ALA A 198 20.76 1.48 -10.83
N VAL A 199 20.40 2.27 -9.81
CA VAL A 199 19.08 2.23 -9.18
C VAL A 199 17.99 2.68 -10.15
N ALA A 200 18.23 3.68 -11.00
CA ALA A 200 17.28 4.11 -12.02
C ALA A 200 16.99 2.98 -13.03
N ARG A 201 18.03 2.27 -13.49
CA ARG A 201 17.85 1.10 -14.37
C ARG A 201 17.09 -0.04 -13.69
N MET A 202 17.41 -0.32 -12.42
CA MET A 202 16.68 -1.32 -11.63
C MET A 202 15.20 -0.95 -11.48
N ARG A 203 14.88 0.34 -11.23
CA ARG A 203 13.51 0.85 -11.19
C ARG A 203 12.76 0.67 -12.50
N GLU A 204 13.41 0.95 -13.64
CA GLU A 204 12.80 0.76 -14.97
C GLU A 204 12.37 -0.69 -15.16
N VAL A 205 13.23 -1.66 -14.83
CA VAL A 205 12.93 -3.09 -14.96
C VAL A 205 11.85 -3.52 -13.97
N TYR A 206 11.99 -3.19 -12.68
CA TYR A 206 11.08 -3.68 -11.63
C TYR A 206 9.68 -3.04 -11.71
N ALA A 207 9.57 -1.84 -12.28
CA ALA A 207 8.27 -1.22 -12.54
C ALA A 207 7.41 -2.05 -13.51
N THR A 208 8.02 -2.81 -14.44
CA THR A 208 7.28 -3.74 -15.32
C THR A 208 6.64 -4.89 -14.54
N ALA A 209 7.19 -5.22 -13.37
CA ALA A 209 6.67 -6.20 -12.42
C ALA A 209 5.67 -5.60 -11.40
N GLY A 210 5.40 -4.28 -11.48
CA GLY A 210 4.62 -3.57 -10.46
C GLY A 210 5.35 -3.40 -9.12
N ILE A 211 6.68 -3.56 -9.11
CA ILE A 211 7.52 -3.47 -7.91
C ILE A 211 8.28 -2.13 -7.92
N ALA A 212 8.14 -1.34 -6.86
CA ALA A 212 8.92 -0.13 -6.65
C ALA A 212 10.29 -0.44 -6.03
N VAL A 213 11.24 0.48 -6.21
CA VAL A 213 12.56 0.41 -5.55
C VAL A 213 12.83 1.72 -4.84
N GLU A 214 12.90 1.67 -3.51
CA GLU A 214 13.23 2.81 -2.66
C GLU A 214 14.72 2.75 -2.30
N LEU A 215 15.50 3.76 -2.71
CA LEU A 215 16.87 3.92 -2.22
C LEU A 215 16.80 4.64 -0.86
N ALA A 216 16.71 3.86 0.21
CA ALA A 216 16.48 4.35 1.58
C ALA A 216 17.72 5.04 2.19
N SER A 217 18.92 4.62 1.80
CA SER A 217 20.16 5.31 2.20
C SER A 217 21.31 5.05 1.24
N THR A 218 22.26 5.98 1.19
CA THR A 218 23.58 5.78 0.56
C THR A 218 24.65 6.19 1.57
N GLU A 219 25.64 5.33 1.77
CA GLU A 219 26.71 5.54 2.77
C GLU A 219 28.06 5.14 2.18
N ASN A 220 29.09 5.94 2.42
CA ASN A 220 30.47 5.56 2.11
C ASN A 220 31.08 4.81 3.29
N LEU A 221 31.66 3.64 3.03
CA LEU A 221 32.36 2.82 4.03
C LEU A 221 33.87 2.89 3.79
N ASN A 222 34.65 3.05 4.85
CA ASN A 222 36.11 3.03 4.78
C ASN A 222 36.65 1.69 5.32
N LEU A 223 36.65 0.67 4.45
CA LEU A 223 37.09 -0.70 4.77
C LEU A 223 38.07 -1.17 3.69
N PRO A 224 39.31 -0.64 3.66
CA PRO A 224 40.22 -0.82 2.53
C PRO A 224 40.59 -2.28 2.26
N ALA A 225 40.59 -3.13 3.30
CA ALA A 225 40.82 -4.57 3.18
C ALA A 225 39.71 -5.31 2.42
N LEU A 226 38.50 -4.72 2.32
CA LEU A 226 37.33 -5.30 1.67
C LEU A 226 37.01 -4.65 0.31
N ASN A 227 37.93 -3.83 -0.23
CA ASN A 227 37.75 -3.24 -1.55
C ASN A 227 37.80 -4.30 -2.67
N ASP A 228 38.63 -5.33 -2.52
CA ASP A 228 38.63 -6.51 -3.37
C ASP A 228 38.18 -7.68 -2.50
N ILE A 229 36.94 -8.12 -2.69
CA ILE A 229 36.30 -9.06 -1.77
C ILE A 229 36.24 -10.47 -2.32
N ASP A 230 36.70 -11.46 -1.55
CA ASP A 230 36.44 -12.87 -1.81
C ASP A 230 34.95 -13.17 -1.62
N VAL A 231 34.28 -13.57 -2.70
CA VAL A 231 32.87 -14.00 -2.72
C VAL A 231 32.73 -15.50 -2.95
N GLY A 232 33.85 -16.24 -2.99
CA GLY A 232 33.88 -17.67 -3.25
C GLY A 232 33.25 -18.01 -4.59
N GLN A 233 32.53 -19.13 -4.67
CA GLN A 233 31.83 -19.51 -5.90
C GLN A 233 30.50 -18.74 -6.11
N CYS A 234 30.20 -17.76 -5.26
CA CYS A 234 28.93 -17.04 -5.25
C CYS A 234 27.69 -17.95 -5.26
N VAL A 235 27.65 -18.92 -4.35
CA VAL A 235 26.52 -19.86 -4.23
C VAL A 235 25.60 -19.39 -3.12
N SER A 236 24.31 -19.28 -3.40
CA SER A 236 23.30 -18.90 -2.41
C SER A 236 23.41 -19.77 -1.14
N GLY A 237 23.42 -19.12 0.03
CA GLY A 237 23.58 -19.77 1.34
C GLY A 237 25.04 -20.12 1.71
N GLN A 238 26.02 -19.82 0.86
CA GLN A 238 27.44 -20.00 1.16
C GLN A 238 28.15 -18.64 1.08
N THR A 239 28.68 -18.17 2.21
CA THR A 239 29.44 -16.92 2.29
C THR A 239 30.85 -17.13 2.80
N THR A 240 31.77 -16.30 2.32
CA THR A 240 33.16 -16.23 2.78
C THR A 240 33.28 -15.44 4.09
N ALA A 241 34.46 -15.48 4.72
CA ALA A 241 34.76 -14.64 5.88
C ALA A 241 34.64 -13.15 5.57
N GLU A 242 35.14 -12.73 4.40
CA GLU A 242 35.09 -11.33 3.97
C GLU A 242 33.65 -10.86 3.67
N GLN A 243 32.82 -11.72 3.08
CA GLN A 243 31.38 -11.44 2.96
C GLN A 243 30.71 -11.32 4.32
N ASN A 244 31.04 -12.19 5.28
CA ASN A 244 30.46 -12.11 6.63
C ASN A 244 30.85 -10.80 7.35
N GLU A 245 32.08 -10.34 7.18
CA GLU A 245 32.57 -9.06 7.69
C GLU A 245 31.86 -7.88 7.00
N LEU A 246 31.90 -7.83 5.67
CA LEU A 246 31.27 -6.75 4.88
C LEU A 246 29.79 -6.60 5.20
N PHE A 247 29.05 -7.72 5.24
CA PHE A 247 27.60 -7.73 5.46
C PHE A 247 27.21 -7.40 6.91
N ALA A 248 28.17 -7.34 7.84
CA ALA A 248 27.95 -6.80 9.18
C ALA A 248 27.79 -5.27 9.15
N HIS A 249 28.34 -4.57 8.14
CA HIS A 249 28.21 -3.13 7.96
C HIS A 249 26.90 -2.75 7.24
N ARG A 250 25.78 -3.05 7.89
CA ARG A 250 24.42 -2.82 7.35
C ARG A 250 23.68 -1.72 8.09
N ASN A 251 24.39 -0.63 8.41
CA ASN A 251 23.85 0.50 9.15
C ASN A 251 22.53 1.00 8.54
N ASN A 252 21.54 1.26 9.38
CA ASN A 252 20.22 1.79 9.02
C ASN A 252 19.33 0.86 8.16
N ALA A 253 19.73 -0.39 7.91
CA ALA A 253 18.92 -1.37 7.18
C ALA A 253 18.20 -2.28 8.17
N GLY A 254 16.87 -2.39 8.01
CA GLY A 254 16.04 -3.34 8.74
C GLY A 254 16.35 -4.81 8.37
N PRO A 255 15.74 -5.78 9.08
CA PRO A 255 15.96 -7.21 8.83
C PRO A 255 15.63 -7.67 7.41
N ASP A 256 14.66 -7.01 6.75
CA ASP A 256 14.18 -7.34 5.41
C ASP A 256 14.69 -6.40 4.32
N ASP A 257 15.35 -5.31 4.69
CA ASP A 257 15.95 -4.36 3.77
C ASP A 257 17.16 -4.98 3.06
N VAL A 258 17.24 -4.77 1.74
CA VAL A 258 18.31 -5.29 0.91
C VAL A 258 19.49 -4.32 0.91
N VAL A 259 20.71 -4.83 1.09
CA VAL A 259 21.92 -3.99 1.09
C VAL A 259 22.82 -4.31 -0.10
N ALA A 260 23.09 -3.31 -0.94
CA ALA A 260 24.05 -3.42 -2.04
C ALA A 260 25.39 -2.80 -1.66
N TYR A 261 26.46 -3.59 -1.77
CA TYR A 261 27.83 -3.18 -1.46
C TYR A 261 28.61 -2.96 -2.76
N PHE A 262 29.03 -1.73 -3.01
CA PHE A 262 29.84 -1.36 -4.16
C PHE A 262 31.32 -1.43 -3.80
N VAL A 263 32.02 -2.38 -4.42
CA VAL A 263 33.42 -2.72 -4.17
C VAL A 263 34.26 -2.51 -5.43
N ARG A 264 35.59 -2.52 -5.31
CA ARG A 264 36.49 -2.40 -6.47
C ARG A 264 36.40 -3.66 -7.35
N SER A 265 36.60 -4.82 -6.75
CA SER A 265 36.52 -6.10 -7.47
C SER A 265 36.05 -7.23 -6.56
N THR A 266 35.72 -8.37 -7.15
CA THR A 266 35.45 -9.61 -6.42
C THR A 266 36.51 -10.65 -6.75
N VAL A 267 36.68 -11.63 -5.86
CA VAL A 267 37.51 -12.81 -6.07
C VAL A 267 36.63 -14.06 -5.90
N PRO A 268 36.51 -14.94 -6.91
CA PRO A 268 36.87 -14.77 -8.32
C PRO A 268 36.21 -13.54 -8.97
N PRO A 269 36.68 -13.08 -10.15
CA PRO A 269 36.33 -11.78 -10.74
C PRO A 269 34.92 -11.76 -11.38
N PHE A 270 33.90 -11.86 -10.55
CA PHE A 270 32.51 -11.65 -10.94
C PHE A 270 32.14 -10.16 -10.93
N ASN A 271 31.19 -9.77 -11.77
CA ASN A 271 30.65 -8.41 -11.78
C ASN A 271 29.74 -8.13 -10.57
N GLY A 272 29.19 -9.18 -9.97
CA GLY A 272 28.36 -9.09 -8.78
C GLY A 272 28.26 -10.43 -8.09
N CYS A 273 27.76 -10.41 -6.85
CA CYS A 273 27.42 -11.62 -6.14
C CYS A 273 26.31 -11.39 -5.10
N ALA A 274 25.20 -12.10 -5.26
CA ALA A 274 24.06 -12.09 -4.34
C ALA A 274 24.14 -13.11 -3.19
N ALA A 275 25.22 -13.89 -3.08
CA ALA A 275 25.42 -14.76 -1.92
C ALA A 275 25.60 -13.90 -0.66
N HIS A 276 24.80 -14.17 0.36
CA HIS A 276 24.73 -13.35 1.56
C HIS A 276 24.47 -14.18 2.82
N PRO A 277 24.88 -13.71 4.01
CA PRO A 277 24.65 -14.45 5.26
C PRO A 277 23.16 -14.50 5.61
N THR A 278 22.75 -15.50 6.40
CA THR A 278 21.37 -15.61 6.88
C THR A 278 20.91 -14.33 7.57
N ASN A 279 19.68 -13.90 7.30
CA ASN A 279 19.07 -12.66 7.81
C ASN A 279 19.82 -11.37 7.46
N ARG A 280 20.65 -11.42 6.42
CA ARG A 280 21.44 -10.30 5.93
C ARG A 280 21.30 -10.16 4.40
N PRO A 281 20.07 -10.02 3.86
CA PRO A 281 19.84 -9.93 2.42
C PRO A 281 20.69 -8.81 1.80
N GLY A 282 21.28 -9.10 0.65
CA GLY A 282 22.15 -8.14 -0.02
C GLY A 282 22.98 -8.75 -1.12
N ALA A 283 23.73 -7.90 -1.79
CA ALA A 283 24.62 -8.29 -2.86
C ALA A 283 25.86 -7.41 -2.91
N VAL A 284 26.93 -7.95 -3.46
CA VAL A 284 28.13 -7.22 -3.85
C VAL A 284 28.02 -6.84 -5.33
N VAL A 285 28.43 -5.62 -5.68
CA VAL A 285 28.51 -5.13 -7.06
C VAL A 285 29.90 -4.57 -7.29
N ALA A 286 30.63 -5.12 -8.27
CA ALA A 286 31.99 -4.68 -8.59
C ALA A 286 31.99 -3.35 -9.36
N GLN A 287 33.08 -2.58 -9.26
CA GLN A 287 33.21 -1.27 -9.90
C GLN A 287 33.01 -1.31 -11.42
N GLY A 288 33.47 -2.37 -12.08
CA GLY A 288 33.35 -2.60 -13.52
C GLY A 288 32.00 -3.17 -13.97
N ALA A 289 31.05 -3.36 -13.06
CA ALA A 289 29.74 -3.91 -13.37
C ALA A 289 28.93 -3.01 -14.33
N THR A 290 28.01 -3.62 -15.05
CA THR A 290 27.13 -2.89 -15.98
C THR A 290 25.97 -2.24 -15.23
N GLN A 291 25.25 -1.36 -15.93
CA GLN A 291 24.07 -0.68 -15.40
C GLN A 291 22.92 -1.62 -15.00
N TRP A 292 22.94 -2.87 -15.48
CA TRP A 292 21.93 -3.89 -15.17
C TRP A 292 22.32 -4.81 -14.01
N THR A 293 23.60 -4.84 -13.63
CA THR A 293 24.11 -5.78 -12.62
C THR A 293 23.46 -5.59 -11.26
N LEU A 294 23.22 -4.36 -10.82
CA LEU A 294 22.53 -4.14 -9.55
C LEU A 294 21.16 -4.82 -9.53
N GLY A 295 20.33 -4.57 -10.54
CA GLY A 295 19.01 -5.20 -10.65
C GLY A 295 19.06 -6.71 -10.76
N HIS A 296 20.06 -7.25 -11.46
CA HIS A 296 20.31 -8.69 -11.59
C HIS A 296 20.65 -9.34 -10.23
N GLU A 297 21.61 -8.79 -9.50
CA GLU A 297 22.00 -9.35 -8.20
C GLU A 297 20.88 -9.23 -7.18
N ILE A 298 20.15 -8.11 -7.15
CA ILE A 298 18.98 -8.00 -6.28
C ILE A 298 17.88 -8.99 -6.72
N GLY A 299 17.76 -9.28 -8.02
CA GLY A 299 16.86 -10.33 -8.51
C GLY A 299 17.13 -11.69 -7.86
N HIS A 300 18.40 -12.07 -7.72
CA HIS A 300 18.78 -13.28 -6.96
C HIS A 300 18.42 -13.19 -5.47
N VAL A 301 18.59 -12.03 -4.83
CA VAL A 301 18.15 -11.82 -3.43
C VAL A 301 16.64 -12.01 -3.30
N LEU A 302 15.87 -11.68 -4.33
CA LEU A 302 14.43 -11.91 -4.42
C LEU A 302 14.04 -13.33 -4.86
N GLY A 303 15.01 -14.23 -5.05
CA GLY A 303 14.78 -15.64 -5.35
C GLY A 303 14.84 -16.01 -6.82
N LEU A 304 15.17 -15.07 -7.72
CA LEU A 304 15.33 -15.38 -9.14
C LEU A 304 16.57 -16.24 -9.41
N ARG A 305 16.54 -16.98 -10.51
CA ARG A 305 17.62 -17.86 -10.97
C ARG A 305 18.07 -17.46 -12.36
N HIS A 306 19.29 -17.82 -12.73
CA HIS A 306 19.78 -17.57 -14.08
C HIS A 306 18.94 -18.26 -15.13
N VAL A 307 18.83 -17.60 -16.28
CA VAL A 307 18.21 -18.09 -17.50
C VAL A 307 19.18 -17.94 -18.67
N ASN A 308 19.06 -18.79 -19.68
CA ASN A 308 19.88 -18.68 -20.89
C ASN A 308 19.15 -17.85 -21.96
N ASP A 309 18.96 -16.55 -21.67
CA ASP A 309 18.23 -15.62 -22.52
C ASP A 309 18.73 -14.20 -22.27
N ASN A 310 19.23 -13.54 -23.30
CA ASN A 310 19.86 -12.21 -23.22
C ASN A 310 18.85 -11.06 -23.27
N ASP A 311 17.58 -11.31 -23.58
CA ASP A 311 16.55 -10.28 -23.47
C ASP A 311 16.05 -10.13 -22.02
N ARG A 312 16.40 -11.08 -21.14
CA ARG A 312 15.92 -11.15 -19.76
C ARG A 312 16.94 -10.68 -18.74
N LEU A 313 16.45 -10.10 -17.63
CA LEU A 313 17.31 -9.53 -16.59
C LEU A 313 18.28 -10.58 -16.01
N MET A 314 17.78 -11.80 -15.82
CA MET A 314 18.52 -12.90 -15.18
C MET A 314 19.38 -13.70 -16.15
N THR A 315 19.84 -13.10 -17.27
CA THR A 315 20.75 -13.79 -18.20
C THR A 315 21.99 -14.35 -17.49
N GLY A 316 22.21 -15.66 -17.60
CA GLY A 316 23.41 -16.34 -17.10
C GLY A 316 24.64 -16.11 -17.98
N ASN A 317 24.47 -15.48 -19.15
CA ASN A 317 25.56 -15.14 -20.06
C ASN A 317 26.27 -13.84 -19.67
N GLY A 318 25.86 -13.20 -18.57
CA GLY A 318 26.42 -11.94 -18.07
C GLY A 318 25.65 -10.72 -18.59
N THR A 319 25.43 -9.75 -17.69
CA THR A 319 24.59 -8.57 -17.92
C THR A 319 25.11 -7.61 -19.01
N ALA A 320 26.37 -7.72 -19.41
CA ALA A 320 26.93 -7.00 -20.56
C ALA A 320 26.36 -7.47 -21.90
N ASN A 321 25.79 -8.68 -21.94
CA ASN A 321 25.23 -9.28 -23.14
C ASN A 321 23.72 -9.04 -23.28
N ILE A 322 23.12 -8.20 -22.44
CA ILE A 322 21.69 -7.87 -22.52
C ILE A 322 21.38 -7.18 -23.85
N THR A 323 20.42 -7.73 -24.60
CA THR A 323 20.08 -7.30 -25.97
C THR A 323 18.80 -6.48 -26.07
N ASN A 324 17.90 -6.59 -25.09
CA ASN A 324 16.65 -5.83 -25.01
C ASN A 324 16.67 -4.89 -23.79
N PRO A 325 17.06 -3.61 -23.90
CA PRO A 325 17.00 -2.66 -22.79
C PRO A 325 15.66 -1.86 -22.75
N PRO A 326 14.96 -1.79 -21.60
CA PRO A 326 15.24 -2.49 -20.36
C PRO A 326 14.96 -4.00 -20.49
N PRO A 327 15.74 -4.87 -19.84
CA PRO A 327 15.56 -6.32 -19.92
C PRO A 327 14.25 -6.77 -19.29
N ASP A 328 13.72 -7.88 -19.81
CA ASP A 328 12.42 -8.41 -19.46
C ASP A 328 12.43 -9.18 -18.12
N LEU A 329 11.28 -9.15 -17.46
CA LEU A 329 10.87 -10.05 -16.37
C LEU A 329 9.60 -10.78 -16.80
N VAL A 330 9.63 -12.12 -16.82
CA VAL A 330 8.45 -12.91 -17.20
C VAL A 330 7.55 -13.18 -16.00
N SER A 331 6.30 -13.59 -16.23
CA SER A 331 5.28 -13.73 -15.17
C SER A 331 5.70 -14.61 -13.98
N ASP A 332 6.44 -15.70 -14.20
CA ASP A 332 6.93 -16.55 -13.12
C ASP A 332 8.04 -15.89 -12.28
N GLU A 333 8.87 -15.05 -12.90
CA GLU A 333 9.89 -14.25 -12.20
C GLU A 333 9.21 -13.15 -11.39
N VAL A 334 8.25 -12.44 -12.01
CA VAL A 334 7.44 -11.41 -11.32
C VAL A 334 6.77 -12.00 -10.09
N LYS A 335 6.12 -13.16 -10.23
CA LYS A 335 5.51 -13.86 -9.11
C LYS A 335 6.52 -14.19 -8.01
N THR A 336 7.68 -14.73 -8.38
CA THR A 336 8.75 -15.04 -7.42
C THR A 336 9.22 -13.79 -6.67
N MET A 337 9.38 -12.66 -7.36
CA MET A 337 9.78 -11.40 -6.73
C MET A 337 8.71 -10.85 -5.79
N LEU A 338 7.42 -10.94 -6.14
CA LEU A 338 6.30 -10.51 -5.30
C LEU A 338 6.14 -11.39 -4.05
N ASP A 339 6.37 -12.69 -4.18
CA ASP A 339 6.31 -13.65 -3.07
C ASP A 339 7.54 -13.55 -2.13
N SER A 340 8.56 -12.78 -2.50
CA SER A 340 9.77 -12.59 -1.70
C SER A 340 9.47 -11.77 -0.43
N PRO A 341 9.96 -12.19 0.76
CA PRO A 341 9.82 -11.39 1.99
C PRO A 341 10.57 -10.05 1.95
N ARG A 342 11.41 -9.83 0.93
CA ARG A 342 12.18 -8.58 0.73
C ARG A 342 11.47 -7.60 -0.20
N THR A 343 10.31 -7.98 -0.72
CA THR A 343 9.38 -7.10 -1.43
C THR A 343 8.24 -6.82 -0.47
N GLN A 344 8.19 -5.60 0.07
CA GLN A 344 7.26 -5.22 1.12
C GLN A 344 6.23 -4.23 0.61
N ASP A 345 4.99 -4.41 1.00
CA ASP A 345 3.94 -3.42 0.83
C ASP A 345 4.24 -2.22 1.75
N ILE A 346 4.74 -1.12 1.18
CA ILE A 346 5.07 0.13 1.89
C ILE A 346 3.97 1.17 1.68
#